data_AF-A0ABD0P6F9-F1
#
_entry.id   AF-A0ABD0P6F9-F1
#
_cell.length_a   1.000
_cell.length_b   1.000
_cell.length_c   1.000
_cell.angle_alpha   90.00
_cell.angle_beta   90.00
_cell.angle_gamma   90.00
#
_symmetry.space_group_name_H-M   'P 1'
#
loop_
_entity.id
_entity.type
_entity.pdbx_description
1 polymer ?
#
loop_
_entity_poly.entity_id
_entity_poly.type
_entity_poly.pdbx_seq_one_letter_code
_entity_poly.pdbx_strand_id
1 'polypeptide(L)' 'RSAERLRDLCCANRGTFIKVGQHLGALDYLLPEEYTSTLKILHSRAPQSSMEEIRQVIREDLGKEVCFSACLRK' A
#
# COMPACT_ATOMS: atom_id res chain seq x y z
N ARG A 1 7.60 11.47 -15.90
CA ARG A 1 7.89 12.59 -14.96
C ARG A 1 6.74 12.96 -14.03
N SER A 2 5.56 13.40 -14.51
CA SER A 2 4.45 13.78 -13.60
C SER A 2 3.77 12.59 -12.93
N ALA A 3 3.55 11.48 -13.66
CA ALA A 3 3.01 10.24 -13.11
C ALA A 3 3.89 9.65 -11.99
N GLU A 4 5.22 9.71 -12.15
CA GLU A 4 6.17 9.27 -11.13
C GLU A 4 6.10 10.13 -9.87
N ARG A 5 6.02 11.46 -10.03
CA ARG A 5 5.82 12.37 -8.89
C ARG A 5 4.52 12.08 -8.14
N LEU A 6 3.45 11.79 -8.86
CA LEU A 6 2.16 11.42 -8.26
C LEU A 6 2.27 10.10 -7.48
N ARG A 7 2.92 9.09 -8.06
CA ARG A 7 3.22 7.83 -7.38
C ARG A 7 4.03 8.08 -6.11
N ASP A 8 5.09 8.88 -6.19
CA ASP A 8 5.98 9.17 -5.06
C ASP A 8 5.23 9.91 -3.95
N LEU A 9 4.33 10.84 -4.31
CA LEU A 9 3.44 11.53 -3.38
C LEU A 9 2.48 10.53 -2.70
N CYS A 10 1.92 9.57 -3.44
CA CYS A 10 1.11 8.50 -2.89
C CYS A 10 1.88 7.62 -1.91
N CYS A 11 3.11 7.24 -2.26
CA CYS A 11 4.00 6.45 -1.39
C CYS A 11 4.39 7.19 -0.12
N ALA A 12 4.72 8.49 -0.22
CA ALA A 12 5.14 9.30 0.91
C ALA A 12 4.03 9.51 1.93
N ASN A 13 2.79 9.74 1.48
CA ASN A 13 1.65 10.02 2.37
C ASN A 13 0.94 8.75 2.87
N ARG A 14 1.18 7.59 2.24
CA ARG A 14 0.59 6.28 2.60
C ARG A 14 -0.96 6.34 2.71
N GLY A 15 -1.57 5.34 3.32
CA GLY A 15 -2.98 5.35 3.70
C GLY A 15 -3.94 5.67 2.55
N THR A 16 -4.74 6.73 2.71
CA THR A 16 -5.73 7.18 1.73
C THR A 16 -5.12 7.50 0.37
N PHE A 17 -3.89 8.04 0.33
CA PHE A 17 -3.25 8.38 -0.94
C PHE A 17 -2.85 7.14 -1.75
N ILE A 18 -2.54 6.03 -1.09
CA ILE A 18 -2.32 4.74 -1.77
C ILE A 18 -3.62 4.25 -2.41
N LYS A 19 -4.75 4.38 -1.72
CA LYS A 19 -6.07 4.01 -2.26
C LYS A 19 -6.44 4.85 -3.48
N VAL A 20 -6.19 6.16 -3.42
CA VAL A 20 -6.41 7.06 -4.55
C VAL A 20 -5.50 6.68 -5.73
N GLY A 21 -4.21 6.46 -5.47
CA GLY A 21 -3.27 6.04 -6.52
C GLY A 21 -3.65 4.70 -7.16
N GLN A 22 -4.11 3.75 -6.36
CA GLN A 22 -4.66 2.48 -6.85
C GLN A 22 -5.89 2.70 -7.73
N HIS A 23 -6.84 3.53 -7.29
CA HIS A 23 -8.04 3.83 -8.07
C HIS A 23 -7.69 4.46 -9.42
N LEU A 24 -6.80 5.46 -9.43
CA LEU A 24 -6.31 6.11 -10.65
C LEU A 24 -5.58 5.12 -11.58
N GLY A 25 -4.78 4.20 -11.02
CA GLY A 25 -4.10 3.16 -11.79
C GLY A 25 -5.03 2.16 -12.49
N ALA A 26 -6.30 2.09 -12.10
CA ALA A 26 -7.31 1.22 -12.72
C ALA A 26 -8.17 1.95 -13.79
N LEU A 27 -7.99 3.25 -13.99
CA LEU A 27 -8.77 4.06 -14.94
C LEU A 27 -8.15 4.05 -16.36
N ASP A 28 -7.85 2.85 -16.86
CA ASP A 28 -7.18 2.63 -18.17
C ASP A 28 -7.93 3.24 -19.37
N TYR A 29 -9.23 3.48 -19.24
CA TYR A 29 -10.08 4.07 -20.29
C TYR A 29 -10.27 5.60 -20.17
N LEU A 30 -9.83 6.21 -19.06
CA LEU A 30 -9.96 7.66 -18.82
C LEU A 30 -8.60 8.38 -18.81
N LEU A 31 -7.56 7.71 -18.32
CA LEU A 31 -6.24 8.30 -18.14
C LEU A 31 -5.25 7.78 -19.19
N PRO A 32 -4.26 8.61 -19.56
CA PRO A 32 -3.15 8.16 -20.41
C PRO A 32 -2.40 6.97 -19.78
N GLU A 33 -1.89 6.09 -20.63
CA GLU A 33 -1.20 4.85 -20.22
C GLU A 33 0.00 5.15 -19.29
N GLU A 34 0.67 6.28 -19.46
CA GLU A 34 1.80 6.68 -18.63
C GLU A 34 1.40 6.84 -17.16
N TYR A 35 0.17 7.29 -16.89
CA TYR A 35 -0.35 7.40 -15.53
C TYR A 35 -0.80 6.05 -15.00
N THR A 36 -1.55 5.28 -15.78
CA THR A 36 -2.09 4.00 -15.29
C THR A 36 -1.00 2.95 -15.11
N SER A 37 -0.05 2.85 -16.04
CA SER A 37 1.12 1.96 -15.93
C SER A 37 2.00 2.31 -14.71
N THR A 38 2.25 3.61 -14.47
CA THR A 38 3.06 4.05 -13.32
C THR A 38 2.36 3.78 -11.98
N LEU A 39 1.05 4.01 -11.90
CA LEU A 39 0.28 3.85 -10.67
C LEU A 39 -0.16 2.41 -10.40
N LYS A 40 -0.20 1.54 -11.43
CA LYS A 40 -0.43 0.09 -11.28
C LYS A 40 0.53 -0.58 -10.31
N ILE A 41 1.75 -0.05 -10.16
CA ILE A 41 2.73 -0.54 -9.17
C ILE A 41 2.18 -0.44 -7.74
N LEU A 42 1.31 0.52 -7.42
CA LEU A 42 0.70 0.66 -6.10
C LEU A 42 -0.27 -0.47 -5.76
N HIS A 43 -0.71 -1.28 -6.74
CA HIS A 43 -1.51 -2.48 -6.49
C HIS A 43 -0.64 -3.67 -6.08
N SER A 44 0.55 -3.82 -6.67
CA SER A 44 1.42 -4.99 -6.43
C SER A 44 2.51 -4.74 -5.39
N ARG A 45 2.96 -3.50 -5.24
CA ARG A 45 4.10 -3.09 -4.40
C ARG A 45 3.79 -1.85 -3.56
N ALA A 46 2.59 -1.80 -2.99
CA ALA A 46 2.28 -0.79 -1.98
C ALA A 46 3.30 -0.85 -0.82
N PRO A 47 3.62 0.29 -0.17
CA PRO A 47 4.52 0.30 0.98
C PRO A 47 3.98 -0.63 2.08
N GLN A 48 4.81 -1.57 2.51
CA GLN A 48 4.48 -2.50 3.58
C GLN A 48 4.80 -1.89 4.94
N SER A 49 3.92 -2.09 5.91
CA SER A 49 4.19 -1.77 7.32
C SER A 49 5.25 -2.71 7.88
N SER A 50 6.04 -2.23 8.83
CA SER A 50 7.01 -3.10 9.51
C SER A 50 6.28 -4.12 10.39
N MET A 51 6.95 -5.24 10.68
CA MET A 51 6.38 -6.24 11.59
C MET A 51 6.21 -5.69 13.00
N GLU A 52 7.04 -4.72 13.41
CA GLU A 52 6.92 -4.01 14.68
C GLU A 52 5.63 -3.18 14.74
N GLU A 53 5.34 -2.38 13.71
CA GLU A 53 4.11 -1.58 13.61
C GLU A 53 2.87 -2.49 13.66
N ILE A 54 2.89 -3.61 12.92
CA ILE A 54 1.79 -4.58 12.91
C ILE A 54 1.57 -5.19 14.29
N ARG A 55 2.65 -5.57 15.00
CA ARG A 55 2.55 -6.12 16.36
C ARG A 55 2.01 -5.09 17.35
N GLN A 56 2.40 -3.83 17.21
CA GLN A 56 1.91 -2.75 18.06
C GLN A 56 0.41 -2.55 17.87
N VAL A 57 -0.05 -2.40 16.63
CA VAL A 57 -1.49 -2.22 16.32
C VAL A 57 -2.31 -3.40 16.82
N ILE A 58 -1.83 -4.64 16.62
CA ILE A 58 -2.55 -5.82 17.13
C ILE A 58 -2.60 -5.82 18.66
N ARG A 59 -1.52 -5.43 19.35
CA ARG A 59 -1.51 -5.34 20.81
C ARG A 59 -2.49 -4.28 21.30
N GLU A 60 -2.53 -3.13 20.66
CA GLU A 60 -3.43 -2.02 21.01
C GLU A 60 -4.90 -2.39 20.76
N ASP A 61 -5.22 -3.02 19.63
CA ASP A 61 -6.60 -3.35 19.24
C ASP A 61 -7.14 -4.63 19.90
N LEU A 62 -6.30 -5.64 20.13
CA LEU A 62 -6.71 -6.98 20.59
C LEU A 62 -6.20 -7.35 21.99
N GLY A 63 -5.29 -6.55 22.58
CA GLY A 63 -4.73 -6.78 23.92
C GLY A 63 -3.88 -8.05 24.05
N LYS A 64 -3.45 -8.66 22.94
CA LYS A 64 -2.71 -9.94 22.91
C LYS A 64 -1.35 -9.81 22.23
N GLU A 65 -0.33 -10.48 22.77
CA GLU A 65 0.96 -10.64 22.09
C GLU A 65 0.86 -11.75 21.04
N VAL A 66 1.03 -11.40 19.76
CA VAL A 66 1.02 -12.40 18.68
C VAL A 66 2.39 -13.07 18.58
N CYS A 67 2.49 -14.31 19.04
CA CYS A 67 3.63 -15.16 18.74
C CYS A 67 3.47 -15.69 17.30
N PHE A 68 4.12 -15.04 16.33
CA PHE A 68 4.04 -15.39 14.89
C PHE A 68 4.64 -16.77 14.54
N SER A 69 5.21 -17.51 15.49
CA SER A 69 5.79 -18.84 15.24
C SER A 69 4.75 -19.90 14.88
N ALA A 70 3.45 -19.66 15.10
CA ALA A 70 2.39 -20.63 14.84
C ALA A 70 1.71 -20.52 13.45
N CYS A 71 1.84 -19.40 12.73
CA CYS A 71 1.06 -19.17 11.50
C CYS A 71 1.81 -19.46 10.19
N LEU A 72 3.12 -19.74 10.23
CA LEU A 72 3.92 -20.08 9.02
C LEU A 72 3.90 -21.59 8.71
N ARG A 73 2.86 -22.30 9.12
CA ARG A 73 2.70 -23.74 8.89
C ARG A 73 1.26 -24.12 8.57
N LYS A 74 0.63 -23.43 7.61
CA LYS A 74 -0.33 -24.01 6.66
C LYS A 74 -0.31 -23.23 5.37
#